data_AF-A0AAP5YYU5-F1
#
_entry.id   AF-A0AAP5YYU5-F1
#
_cell.length_a   1.000
_cell.length_b   1.000
_cell.length_c   1.000
_cell.angle_alpha   90.00
_cell.angle_beta   90.00
_cell.angle_gamma   90.00
#
_symmetry.space_group_name_H-M   'P 1'
#
loop_
_entity.id
_entity.type
_entity.pdbx_description
1 polymer ?
#
loop_
_entity_poly.entity_id
_entity_poly.type
_entity_poly.pdbx_seq_one_letter_code
_entity_poly.pdbx_strand_id
1 'polypeptide(L)'
;MNYHELHRFSIIQDVLNNKLKCREATSILGISYRHLSRILYAVAEPQPSPNHAAHQIVMGNGKVTAMIDAKLQMFEFGIGINDAINGVWLPRSSAYKDHYTTPKAPPHSRIHGTNYQNWIGTLGRIRHSENVFKSTLLNC
;
A
#
# COMPACT_ATOMS: atom_id res chain seq x y z
N MET A 1 -12.63 19.62 1.69
CA MET A 1 -12.84 18.38 0.91
C MET A 1 -12.79 18.74 -0.56
N ASN A 2 -11.81 18.23 -1.31
CA ASN A 2 -11.66 18.56 -2.73
C ASN A 2 -12.55 17.65 -3.62
N TYR A 3 -12.72 18.01 -4.90
CA TYR A 3 -13.57 17.27 -5.84
C TYR A 3 -13.16 15.79 -6.00
N HIS A 4 -11.86 15.49 -5.91
CA HIS A 4 -11.35 14.12 -5.95
C HIS A 4 -11.72 13.32 -4.70
N GLU A 5 -11.71 13.94 -3.52
CA GLU A 5 -12.14 13.30 -2.27
C GLU A 5 -13.65 13.01 -2.32
N LEU A 6 -14.46 13.97 -2.77
CA LEU A 6 -15.91 13.79 -2.94
C LEU A 6 -16.25 12.65 -3.92
N HIS A 7 -15.53 12.56 -5.03
CA HIS A 7 -15.71 11.49 -6.00
C HIS A 7 -15.32 10.11 -5.43
N ARG A 8 -14.26 10.04 -4.62
CA ARG A 8 -13.87 8.79 -3.92
C ARG A 8 -14.91 8.39 -2.89
N PHE A 9 -15.43 9.34 -2.10
CA PHE A 9 -16.50 9.09 -1.14
C PHE A 9 -17.78 8.58 -1.82
N SER A 10 -18.17 9.17 -2.96
CA SER A 10 -19.33 8.72 -3.74
C SER A 10 -19.20 7.28 -4.22
N ILE A 11 -18.05 6.92 -4.82
CA ILE A 11 -17.81 5.54 -5.28
C ILE A 11 -17.84 4.53 -4.12
N ILE A 12 -17.30 4.92 -2.96
CA ILE A 12 -17.31 4.08 -1.75
C ILE A 12 -18.73 3.89 -1.23
N GLN A 13 -19.55 4.95 -1.20
CA GLN A 13 -20.96 4.85 -0.82
C GLN A 13 -21.75 3.95 -1.78
N ASP A 14 -21.45 3.98 -3.08
CA ASP A 14 -22.13 3.11 -4.05
C ASP A 14 -21.74 1.64 -3.88
N VAL A 15 -20.50 1.34 -3.45
CA VAL A 15 -20.09 -0.03 -3.09
C VAL A 15 -20.78 -0.51 -1.81
N LEU A 16 -20.82 0.33 -0.77
CA LEU A 16 -21.47 0.00 0.52
C LEU A 16 -22.98 -0.24 0.35
N ASN A 17 -23.62 0.50 -0.57
CA ASN A 17 -25.04 0.37 -0.86
C ASN A 17 -25.35 -0.71 -1.93
N ASN A 18 -24.39 -1.58 -2.28
CA ASN A 18 -24.52 -2.62 -3.33
C ASN A 18 -24.93 -2.07 -4.71
N LYS A 19 -24.78 -0.77 -4.97
CA LYS A 19 -25.04 -0.12 -6.26
C LYS A 19 -23.90 -0.30 -7.24
N LEU A 20 -22.70 -0.64 -6.75
CA LEU A 20 -21.51 -0.91 -7.55
C LEU A 20 -20.80 -2.16 -7.00
N LYS A 21 -20.44 -3.13 -7.85
CA LYS A 21 -19.69 -4.31 -7.37
C LYS A 21 -18.24 -3.91 -7.06
N CYS A 22 -17.64 -4.48 -6.01
CA CYS A 22 -16.23 -4.21 -5.64
C CYS A 22 -15.23 -4.35 -6.80
N ARG A 23 -15.50 -5.25 -7.76
CA ARG A 23 -14.69 -5.44 -8.98
C ARG A 23 -14.75 -4.25 -9.95
N GLU A 24 -15.91 -3.59 -10.06
CA GLU A 24 -16.14 -2.42 -10.91
C GLU A 24 -15.57 -1.16 -10.25
N ALA A 25 -15.65 -1.07 -8.92
CA ALA A 25 -14.98 -0.02 -8.14
C ALA A 25 -13.45 -0.04 -8.32
N THR A 26 -12.83 -1.23 -8.40
CA THR A 26 -11.39 -1.38 -8.63
C THR A 26 -10.95 -0.87 -10.02
N SER A 27 -11.80 -1.03 -11.04
CA SER A 27 -11.60 -0.51 -12.40
C SER A 27 -11.72 1.02 -12.45
N ILE A 28 -12.68 1.59 -11.72
CA ILE A 28 -12.96 3.03 -11.67
C ILE A 28 -11.95 3.78 -10.78
N LEU A 29 -11.51 3.17 -9.67
CA LEU A 29 -10.50 3.73 -8.78
C LEU A 29 -9.06 3.49 -9.27
N GLY A 30 -8.87 2.58 -10.23
CA GLY A 30 -7.75 2.51 -11.17
C GLY A 30 -6.39 2.84 -10.57
N ILE A 31 -5.96 2.15 -9.51
CA ILE A 31 -4.76 2.58 -8.80
C ILE A 31 -3.53 1.88 -9.36
N SER A 32 -3.02 2.44 -10.45
CA SER A 32 -1.71 2.05 -10.98
C SER A 32 -0.58 2.52 -10.05
N TYR A 33 0.56 1.84 -10.11
CA TYR A 33 1.87 2.27 -9.62
C TYR A 33 2.13 3.80 -9.69
N ARG A 34 1.68 4.42 -10.79
CA ARG A 34 1.85 5.85 -11.06
C ARG A 34 1.11 6.75 -10.06
N HIS A 35 -0.01 6.29 -9.52
CA HIS A 35 -0.78 7.03 -8.52
C HIS A 35 -0.10 7.02 -7.16
N LEU A 36 0.42 5.86 -6.72
CA LEU A 36 1.18 5.76 -5.47
C LEU A 36 2.45 6.63 -5.51
N SER A 37 3.18 6.60 -6.63
CA SER A 37 4.33 7.48 -6.84
C SER A 37 3.99 8.96 -6.63
N ARG A 38 2.84 9.44 -7.12
CA ARG A 38 2.40 10.83 -6.94
C ARG A 38 2.08 11.16 -5.48
N ILE A 39 1.55 10.19 -4.72
CA ILE A 39 1.27 10.36 -3.30
C ILE A 39 2.58 10.45 -2.50
N LEU A 40 3.56 9.58 -2.78
CA LEU A 40 4.87 9.63 -2.13
C LEU A 40 5.57 10.98 -2.39
N TYR A 41 5.58 11.45 -3.64
CA TYR A 41 6.09 12.79 -3.94
C TYR A 41 5.32 13.90 -3.19
N ALA A 42 4.00 13.78 -3.06
CA ALA A 42 3.17 14.80 -2.40
C ALA A 42 3.41 14.88 -0.88
N VAL A 43 3.87 13.80 -0.24
CA VAL A 43 4.27 13.80 1.17
C VAL A 43 5.76 14.07 1.39
N ALA A 44 6.45 14.61 0.38
CA ALA A 44 7.88 14.90 0.40
C ALA A 44 8.78 13.67 0.59
N GLU A 45 8.36 12.50 0.11
CA GLU A 45 9.18 11.30 -0.04
C GLU A 45 9.68 11.19 -1.49
N PRO A 46 10.80 11.85 -1.87
CA PRO A 46 11.27 11.87 -3.24
C PRO A 46 11.68 10.48 -3.69
N GLN A 47 11.41 10.17 -4.97
CA GLN A 47 11.91 8.95 -5.56
C GLN A 47 13.45 8.95 -5.52
N PRO A 48 14.09 7.93 -4.93
CA PRO A 48 15.54 7.98 -4.71
C PRO A 48 16.36 7.98 -6.01
N SER A 49 15.85 7.33 -7.05
CA SER A 49 16.43 7.39 -8.40
C SER A 49 15.42 6.92 -9.44
N PRO A 50 15.65 7.19 -10.74
CA PRO A 50 14.84 6.64 -11.81
C PRO A 50 14.76 5.12 -11.81
N ASN A 51 15.62 4.40 -11.08
CA ASN A 51 15.62 2.94 -10.97
C ASN A 51 14.76 2.41 -9.81
N HIS A 52 14.03 3.29 -9.10
CA HIS A 52 13.10 2.91 -8.05
C HIS A 52 11.66 2.87 -8.53
N ALA A 53 10.87 2.06 -7.83
CA ALA A 53 9.46 1.85 -8.03
C ALA A 53 8.71 1.99 -6.69
N ALA A 54 7.69 2.85 -6.65
CA ALA A 54 6.68 2.87 -5.60
C ALA A 54 6.00 1.49 -5.49
N HIS A 55 5.84 1.02 -4.25
CA HIS A 55 5.26 -0.27 -3.94
C HIS A 55 4.28 -0.14 -2.78
N GLN A 56 3.10 -0.76 -2.89
CA GLN A 56 2.22 -0.92 -1.74
C GLN A 56 2.75 -2.04 -0.86
N ILE A 57 2.98 -1.77 0.43
CA ILE A 57 3.34 -2.78 1.42
C ILE A 57 2.17 -3.77 1.55
N VAL A 58 0.99 -3.29 1.92
CA VAL A 58 -0.23 -4.11 1.87
C VAL A 58 -0.88 -3.94 0.50
N MET A 59 -0.91 -5.01 -0.31
CA MET A 59 -1.50 -4.98 -1.64
C MET A 59 -3.03 -5.00 -1.60
N GLY A 60 -3.67 -4.10 -2.36
CA GLY A 60 -5.12 -4.05 -2.46
C GLY A 60 -5.76 -5.34 -3.01
N ASN A 61 -5.17 -5.91 -4.06
CA ASN A 61 -5.67 -7.10 -4.76
C ASN A 61 -5.27 -8.45 -4.12
N GLY A 62 -4.51 -8.43 -3.02
CA GLY A 62 -4.11 -9.63 -2.29
C GLY A 62 -5.33 -10.36 -1.70
N LYS A 63 -5.46 -11.65 -2.00
CA LYS A 63 -6.58 -12.52 -1.54
C LYS A 63 -6.21 -13.51 -0.45
N VAL A 64 -4.91 -13.64 -0.11
CA VAL A 64 -4.48 -14.52 0.98
C VAL A 64 -4.93 -13.94 2.32
N THR A 65 -5.27 -14.79 3.29
CA THR A 65 -5.83 -14.39 4.59
C THR A 65 -5.00 -13.31 5.28
N ALA A 66 -3.67 -13.46 5.30
CA ALA A 66 -2.76 -12.46 5.84
C ALA A 66 -2.96 -11.04 5.26
N MET A 67 -3.18 -10.93 3.94
CA MET A 67 -3.42 -9.65 3.27
C MET A 67 -4.80 -9.09 3.60
N ILE A 68 -5.80 -9.95 3.78
CA ILE A 68 -7.15 -9.54 4.16
C ILE A 68 -7.13 -8.98 5.58
N ASP A 69 -6.51 -9.70 6.51
CA ASP A 69 -6.41 -9.29 7.92
C ASP A 69 -5.65 -7.96 8.05
N ALA A 70 -4.53 -7.81 7.34
CA ALA A 70 -3.79 -6.55 7.33
C ALA A 70 -4.62 -5.38 6.78
N LYS A 71 -5.39 -5.59 5.71
CA LYS A 71 -6.30 -4.55 5.16
C LYS A 71 -7.41 -4.17 6.13
N LEU A 72 -7.98 -5.14 6.83
CA LEU A 72 -8.99 -4.87 7.87
C LEU A 72 -8.38 -4.04 9.00
N GLN A 73 -7.16 -4.36 9.41
CA GLN A 73 -6.47 -3.61 10.45
C GLN A 73 -6.12 -2.19 10.02
N MET A 74 -5.63 -2.01 8.79
CA MET A 74 -5.43 -0.68 8.21
C MET A 74 -6.72 0.13 8.24
N PHE A 75 -7.84 -0.47 7.82
CA PHE A 75 -9.14 0.18 7.82
C PHE A 75 -9.60 0.59 9.23
N GLU A 76 -9.48 -0.29 10.22
CA GLU A 76 -9.82 0.00 11.61
C GLU A 76 -9.02 1.17 12.18
N PHE A 77 -7.77 1.33 11.74
CA PHE A 77 -6.89 2.45 12.10
C PHE A 77 -6.98 3.66 11.15
N GLY A 78 -7.96 3.70 10.25
CA GLY A 78 -8.16 4.83 9.34
C GLY A 78 -7.07 5.00 8.28
N ILE A 79 -6.26 3.96 8.02
CA ILE A 79 -5.21 3.96 7.01
C ILE A 79 -5.78 3.45 5.68
N GLY A 80 -5.77 4.31 4.67
CA GLY A 80 -6.14 3.96 3.31
C GLY A 80 -5.09 3.10 2.62
N ILE A 81 -5.53 2.26 1.68
CA ILE A 81 -4.62 1.39 0.88
C ILE A 81 -3.58 2.17 0.06
N ASN A 82 -3.80 3.46 -0.16
CA ASN A 82 -2.90 4.33 -0.92
C ASN A 82 -2.25 5.41 -0.06
N ASP A 83 -2.47 5.38 1.25
CA ASP A 83 -1.81 6.35 2.12
C ASP A 83 -0.31 6.16 2.02
N ALA A 84 0.44 7.25 2.13
CA ALA A 84 1.89 7.20 1.98
C ALA A 84 2.55 6.23 2.97
N ILE A 85 1.97 6.05 4.16
CA ILE A 85 2.43 5.08 5.16
C ILE A 85 2.35 3.61 4.70
N ASN A 86 1.55 3.31 3.68
CA ASN A 86 1.48 2.00 3.02
C ASN A 86 2.35 1.95 1.74
N GLY A 87 3.12 3.01 1.45
CA GLY A 87 3.93 3.14 0.25
C GLY A 87 5.41 3.20 0.56
N VAL A 88 6.21 2.48 -0.23
CA VAL A 88 7.68 2.51 -0.12
C VAL A 88 8.33 2.54 -1.51
N TRP A 89 9.52 3.13 -1.61
CA TRP A 89 10.36 3.08 -2.80
C TRP A 89 11.26 1.85 -2.79
N LEU A 90 11.17 1.02 -3.84
CA LEU A 90 11.99 -0.18 -3.98
C LEU A 90 12.79 -0.18 -5.27
N PRO A 91 14.00 -0.76 -5.29
CA PRO A 91 14.73 -0.99 -6.53
C PRO A 91 13.89 -1.80 -7.53
N ARG A 92 13.84 -1.40 -8.80
CA ARG A 92 13.03 -2.11 -9.81
C ARG A 92 13.50 -3.55 -10.06
N SER A 93 14.78 -3.81 -9.87
CA SER A 93 15.39 -5.12 -10.13
C SER A 93 16.64 -5.32 -9.28
N SER A 94 17.12 -6.56 -9.24
CA SER A 94 18.36 -6.92 -8.55
C SER A 94 19.61 -6.21 -9.08
N ALA A 95 19.56 -5.60 -10.26
CA ALA A 95 20.68 -4.82 -10.81
C ALA A 95 20.84 -3.45 -10.12
N TYR A 96 19.79 -2.98 -9.43
CA TYR A 96 19.74 -1.68 -8.77
C TYR A 96 19.61 -1.80 -7.25
N LYS A 97 19.83 -3.00 -6.71
CA LYS A 97 19.92 -3.23 -5.26
C LYS A 97 21.10 -2.45 -4.68
N ASP A 98 21.14 -2.31 -3.36
CA ASP A 98 22.24 -1.67 -2.63
C ASP A 98 22.41 -0.17 -2.94
N HIS A 99 21.37 0.49 -3.47
CA HIS A 99 21.36 1.95 -3.62
C HIS A 99 21.52 2.62 -2.25
N TYR A 100 22.37 3.64 -2.15
CA TYR A 100 22.78 4.21 -0.85
C TYR A 100 21.62 4.71 0.04
N THR A 101 20.49 5.10 -0.55
CA THR A 101 19.27 5.51 0.17
C THR A 101 18.38 4.33 0.59
N THR A 102 18.53 3.17 -0.03
CA THR A 102 17.71 1.97 0.16
C THR A 102 18.59 0.71 0.21
N PRO A 103 19.69 0.69 1.00
CA PRO A 103 20.74 -0.32 0.87
C PRO A 103 20.30 -1.72 1.28
N LYS A 104 19.23 -1.83 2.06
CA LYS A 104 18.64 -3.10 2.52
C LYS A 104 17.34 -3.47 1.78
N ALA A 105 16.88 -2.62 0.87
CA ALA A 105 15.59 -2.82 0.23
C ALA A 105 15.63 -3.99 -0.77
N PRO A 106 14.69 -4.95 -0.68
CA PRO A 106 14.57 -5.97 -1.70
C PRO A 106 14.11 -5.37 -3.03
N PRO A 107 14.47 -5.99 -4.17
CA PRO A 107 13.96 -5.53 -5.45
C PRO A 107 12.46 -5.81 -5.58
N HIS A 108 11.74 -4.89 -6.21
CA HIS A 108 10.28 -4.91 -6.43
C HIS A 108 9.77 -6.24 -7.01
N SER A 109 10.58 -6.92 -7.82
CA SER A 109 10.22 -8.21 -8.45
C SER A 109 10.22 -9.41 -7.50
N ARG A 110 10.77 -9.30 -6.27
CA ARG A 110 11.01 -10.45 -5.38
C ARG A 110 10.15 -10.48 -4.11
N ILE A 111 9.17 -9.58 -3.97
CA ILE A 111 8.58 -9.27 -2.66
C ILE A 111 7.33 -10.08 -2.34
N HIS A 112 6.75 -10.83 -3.27
CA HIS A 112 5.49 -11.56 -3.01
C HIS A 112 5.67 -13.05 -2.66
N GLY A 113 6.78 -13.39 -2.02
CA GLY A 113 7.05 -14.75 -1.53
C GLY A 113 6.36 -15.08 -0.20
N THR A 114 6.46 -16.34 0.23
CA THR A 114 5.87 -16.84 1.49
C THR A 114 6.31 -16.04 2.72
N ASN A 115 7.60 -15.68 2.81
CA ASN A 115 8.12 -14.91 3.95
C ASN A 115 7.45 -13.54 4.07
N TYR A 116 7.16 -12.89 2.94
CA TYR A 116 6.45 -11.62 2.92
C TYR A 116 5.01 -11.78 3.39
N GLN A 117 4.31 -12.80 2.90
CA GLN A 117 2.94 -13.08 3.33
C GLN A 117 2.87 -13.37 4.83
N ASN A 118 3.86 -14.11 5.36
CA ASN A 118 3.98 -14.38 6.79
C ASN A 118 4.20 -13.09 7.59
N TRP A 119 5.07 -12.20 7.11
CA TRP A 119 5.31 -10.90 7.74
C TRP A 119 4.05 -10.01 7.70
N ILE A 120 3.35 -9.92 6.58
CA ILE A 120 2.06 -9.23 6.50
C ILE A 120 1.03 -9.84 7.46
N GLY A 121 1.07 -11.17 7.65
CA GLY A 121 0.25 -11.85 8.63
C GLY A 121 0.55 -11.43 10.07
N THR A 122 1.74 -10.89 10.36
CA THR A 122 2.04 -10.28 11.67
C THR A 122 1.37 -8.92 11.83
N LEU A 123 1.32 -8.09 10.76
CA LEU A 123 0.59 -6.82 10.76
C LEU A 123 -0.89 -7.00 11.10
N GLY A 124 -1.55 -7.97 10.46
CA GLY A 124 -2.97 -8.28 10.71
C GLY A 124 -3.28 -8.80 12.13
N ARG A 125 -2.26 -9.11 12.94
CA ARG A 125 -2.42 -9.51 14.35
C ARG A 125 -2.29 -8.33 15.33
N ILE A 126 -1.82 -7.16 14.88
CA ILE A 126 -1.65 -5.97 15.73
C ILE A 126 -2.99 -5.24 15.83
N ARG A 127 -3.88 -5.76 16.69
CA ARG A 127 -5.28 -5.30 16.78
C ARG A 127 -5.52 -4.13 17.73
N HIS A 128 -4.68 -3.98 18.74
CA HIS A 128 -4.97 -3.09 19.88
C HIS A 128 -4.03 -1.89 19.97
N SER A 129 -3.23 -1.63 18.94
CA SER A 129 -2.31 -0.50 18.94
C SER A 129 -2.01 0.02 17.54
N GLU A 130 -2.68 1.11 17.18
CA GLU A 130 -2.42 1.88 15.96
C GLU A 130 -0.95 2.31 15.88
N ASN A 131 -0.37 2.74 17.00
CA ASN A 131 1.03 3.18 17.04
C ASN A 131 2.00 2.05 16.70
N VAL A 132 1.77 0.84 17.23
CA VAL A 132 2.61 -0.33 16.91
C VAL A 132 2.40 -0.75 15.45
N PHE A 133 1.17 -0.70 14.96
CA PHE A 133 0.86 -1.01 13.56
C PHE A 133 1.59 -0.07 12.60
N LYS A 134 1.45 1.26 12.81
CA LYS A 134 2.15 2.29 12.03
C LYS A 134 3.66 2.17 12.11
N SER A 135 4.20 1.94 13.31
CA SER A 135 5.64 1.73 13.49
C SER A 135 6.14 0.49 12.77
N THR A 136 5.35 -0.57 12.70
CA THR A 136 5.73 -1.80 11.97
C THR A 136 5.69 -1.57 10.46
N LEU A 137 4.73 -0.80 9.95
CA LEU A 137 4.68 -0.41 8.53
C LEU A 137 5.88 0.46 8.12
N LEU A 138 6.34 1.36 8.98
CA LEU A 138 7.45 2.28 8.67
C LEU A 138 8.84 1.63 8.77
N ASN A 139 8.97 0.50 9.46
CA ASN A 139 10.25 -0.19 9.68
C ASN A 139 10.39 -1.46 8.81
N CYS A 140 9.68 -1.53 7.68
CA CYS A 140 9.72 -2.65 6.75
C CYS A 140 11.04 -2.75 5.96
#